data_AF-A0A2E8K1Z5-F1
#
_entry.id   AF-A0A2E8K1Z5-F1
#
_cell.length_a   1.000
_cell.length_b   1.000
_cell.length_c   1.000
_cell.angle_alpha   90.00
_cell.angle_beta   90.00
_cell.angle_gamma   90.00
#
_symmetry.space_group_name_H-M   'P 1'
#
loop_
_entity.id
_entity.type
_entity.pdbx_description
1 polymer ?
#
loop_
_entity_poly.entity_id
_entity_poly.type
_entity_poly.pdbx_seq_one_letter_code
_entity_poly.pdbx_strand_id
1 'polypeptide(L)'
;MMIEAPTSQILVDRQWNAPGMESGRAPGVSAGSTSQPTGVDSKAPDQADFLKQMARRLGADPTDSRAGTPEGLARLGAERMVSAALIEPLIREARESSAPTGMFAPGPGEKRFGHLFDRNIADSIAASPGFGGVVSIERKLLDRINLTLGIQESPSDARKPGPMEARS
;
A
#
# COMPACT_ATOMS: atom_id res chain seq x y z
N MET A 1 46.96 -43.58 -20.34
CA MET A 1 46.27 -42.53 -21.13
C MET A 1 45.75 -41.50 -20.16
N MET A 2 46.44 -40.36 -20.09
CA MET A 2 46.08 -39.18 -19.30
C MET A 2 45.16 -38.29 -20.14
N ILE A 3 44.10 -37.73 -19.56
CA ILE A 3 43.30 -36.68 -20.18
C ILE A 3 43.35 -35.48 -19.23
N GLU A 4 43.97 -34.42 -19.72
CA GLU A 4 44.20 -33.14 -19.06
C GLU A 4 42.89 -32.35 -18.92
N ALA A 5 42.71 -31.71 -17.77
CA ALA A 5 41.65 -30.73 -17.54
C ALA A 5 42.22 -29.32 -17.77
N PRO A 6 41.57 -28.45 -18.56
CA PRO A 6 42.05 -27.08 -18.73
C PRO A 6 41.67 -26.21 -17.52
N THR A 7 42.72 -25.67 -16.90
CA THR A 7 42.75 -24.51 -16.02
C THR A 7 42.03 -23.30 -16.63
N SER A 8 41.25 -22.58 -15.83
CA SER A 8 40.89 -21.19 -16.11
C SER A 8 40.98 -20.39 -14.82
N GLN A 9 42.07 -19.63 -14.69
CA GLN A 9 42.24 -18.58 -13.70
C GLN A 9 41.46 -17.36 -14.16
N ILE A 10 40.53 -16.86 -13.34
CA ILE A 10 39.97 -15.51 -13.51
C ILE A 10 40.62 -14.62 -12.45
N LEU A 11 41.67 -13.95 -12.90
CA LEU A 11 42.33 -12.81 -12.28
C LEU A 11 41.73 -11.56 -12.92
N VAL A 12 41.00 -10.73 -12.18
CA VAL A 12 40.87 -9.31 -12.50
C VAL A 12 40.78 -8.52 -11.19
N ASP A 13 41.93 -7.97 -10.80
CA ASP A 13 42.05 -6.81 -9.92
C ASP A 13 41.21 -5.65 -10.45
N ARG A 14 40.40 -5.05 -9.57
CA ARG A 14 39.83 -3.72 -9.82
C ARG A 14 40.00 -2.83 -8.59
N GLN A 15 41.24 -2.40 -8.42
CA GLN A 15 41.64 -1.24 -7.62
C GLN A 15 41.34 0.05 -8.41
N TRP A 16 40.67 1.02 -7.76
CA TRP A 16 40.70 2.45 -8.13
C TRP A 16 40.18 3.28 -6.93
N ASN A 17 41.03 3.71 -6.00
CA ASN A 17 41.73 5.02 -5.90
C ASN A 17 40.82 6.29 -5.87
N ALA A 18 40.60 6.83 -4.67
CA ALA A 18 40.54 8.29 -4.44
C ALA A 18 42.00 8.85 -4.50
N PRO A 19 42.32 10.14 -4.74
CA PRO A 19 41.78 11.32 -4.03
C PRO A 19 41.75 12.65 -4.83
N GLY A 20 41.19 13.71 -4.23
CA GLY A 20 41.31 15.08 -4.74
C GLY A 20 40.73 16.12 -3.77
N MET A 21 41.59 16.68 -2.92
CA MET A 21 41.32 17.83 -2.06
C MET A 21 40.92 19.07 -2.87
N GLU A 22 40.00 19.88 -2.38
CA GLU A 22 40.17 21.34 -2.36
C GLU A 22 39.59 21.93 -1.07
N SER A 23 40.37 22.86 -0.52
CA SER A 23 40.17 23.54 0.77
C SER A 23 39.69 24.96 0.53
N GLY A 24 38.68 25.38 1.29
CA GLY A 24 38.58 26.75 1.82
C GLY A 24 37.85 27.80 0.99
N ARG A 25 36.70 28.28 1.50
CA ARG A 25 36.46 29.72 1.79
C ARG A 25 35.20 29.91 2.64
N ALA A 26 35.33 30.70 3.70
CA ALA A 26 34.27 31.08 4.65
C ALA A 26 33.52 32.37 4.18
N PRO A 27 32.67 32.98 5.03
CA PRO A 27 31.22 33.16 4.84
C PRO A 27 30.83 34.52 4.21
N GLY A 28 29.73 34.55 3.46
CA GLY A 28 29.12 35.77 2.94
C GLY A 28 27.75 36.02 3.57
N VAL A 29 27.65 37.10 4.36
CA VAL A 29 26.39 37.68 4.85
C VAL A 29 25.72 38.50 3.74
N SER A 30 24.44 38.25 3.50
CA SER A 30 23.42 39.21 3.02
C SER A 30 22.06 38.59 3.33
N ALA A 31 21.32 39.04 4.34
CA ALA A 31 20.50 40.27 4.35
C ALA A 31 19.35 40.23 3.32
N GLY A 32 18.13 40.11 3.83
CA GLY A 32 16.91 40.54 3.14
C GLY A 32 16.08 39.41 2.52
N SER A 33 15.05 38.97 3.22
CA SER A 33 13.69 39.44 2.94
C SER A 33 12.70 38.59 3.72
N THR A 34 12.10 39.21 4.73
CA THR A 34 10.86 38.74 5.33
C THR A 34 9.76 38.89 4.27
N SER A 35 9.55 37.86 3.46
CA SER A 35 8.31 37.69 2.71
C SER A 35 7.41 36.76 3.50
N GLN A 36 6.49 37.38 4.26
CA GLN A 36 5.26 36.73 4.68
C GLN A 36 4.58 36.08 3.46
N PRO A 37 4.16 34.82 3.51
CA PRO A 37 3.12 34.34 2.61
C PRO A 37 1.76 34.79 3.17
N THR A 38 1.31 35.98 2.75
CA THR A 38 -0.12 36.29 2.67
C THR A 38 -0.69 35.52 1.48
N GLY A 39 -1.35 34.41 1.75
CA GLY A 39 -1.97 33.59 0.72
C GLY A 39 -2.71 32.44 1.38
N VAL A 40 -3.97 32.68 1.71
CA VAL A 40 -4.88 31.64 2.20
C VAL A 40 -5.31 30.82 0.99
N ASP A 41 -4.44 29.94 0.51
CA ASP A 41 -4.78 28.97 -0.51
C ASP A 41 -5.75 27.94 0.10
N SER A 42 -7.03 28.12 -0.19
CA SER A 42 -8.04 27.14 0.14
C SER A 42 -7.95 25.97 -0.83
N LYS A 43 -7.65 24.77 -0.29
CA LYS A 43 -8.18 23.43 -0.63
C LYS A 43 -7.18 22.38 -1.20
N ALA A 44 -6.98 21.33 -0.40
CA ALA A 44 -6.52 19.96 -0.72
C ALA A 44 -5.02 19.52 -0.70
N PRO A 45 -4.15 20.03 0.20
CA PRO A 45 -2.90 19.31 0.55
C PRO A 45 -3.07 18.27 1.68
N ASP A 46 -4.06 18.41 2.56
CA ASP A 46 -4.17 17.57 3.78
C ASP A 46 -4.80 16.19 3.52
N GLN A 47 -5.88 16.12 2.74
CA GLN A 47 -6.59 14.87 2.50
C GLN A 47 -5.72 13.84 1.75
N ALA A 48 -4.99 14.26 0.72
CA ALA A 48 -4.14 13.37 -0.06
C ALA A 48 -3.01 12.78 0.81
N ASP A 49 -2.40 13.59 1.68
CA ASP A 49 -1.34 13.13 2.57
C ASP A 49 -1.88 12.26 3.70
N PHE A 50 -3.09 12.55 4.20
CA PHE A 50 -3.81 11.67 5.10
C PHE A 50 -4.09 10.30 4.47
N LEU A 51 -4.60 10.24 3.24
CA LEU A 51 -4.88 9.00 2.53
C LEU A 51 -3.59 8.19 2.31
N LYS A 52 -2.47 8.84 1.92
CA LYS A 52 -1.17 8.17 1.81
C LYS A 52 -0.68 7.62 3.14
N GLN A 53 -0.85 8.36 4.24
CA GLN A 53 -0.50 7.88 5.58
C GLN A 53 -1.35 6.66 5.96
N MET A 54 -2.65 6.70 5.68
CA MET A 54 -3.55 5.59 5.93
C MET A 54 -3.21 4.38 5.06
N ALA A 55 -2.85 4.57 3.78
CA ALA A 55 -2.37 3.52 2.89
C ALA A 55 -1.17 2.79 3.50
N ARG A 56 -0.16 3.53 3.98
CA ARG A 56 1.01 2.94 4.66
C ARG A 56 0.64 2.13 5.90
N ARG A 57 -0.32 2.61 6.71
CA ARG A 57 -0.78 1.89 7.91
C ARG A 57 -1.54 0.61 7.57
N LEU A 58 -2.27 0.59 6.46
CA LEU A 58 -2.90 -0.60 5.88
C LEU A 58 -1.89 -1.49 5.13
N GLY A 59 -0.62 -1.09 5.10
CA GLY A 59 0.47 -1.72 4.37
C GLY A 59 0.39 -1.52 2.85
N ALA A 60 -0.66 -0.87 2.34
CA ALA A 60 -0.84 -0.58 0.92
C ALA A 60 0.28 0.34 0.42
N ASP A 61 0.63 0.18 -0.85
CA ASP A 61 1.61 1.05 -1.49
C ASP A 61 1.01 2.45 -1.64
N PRO A 62 1.58 3.49 -0.99
CA PRO A 62 1.07 4.86 -1.11
C PRO A 62 1.24 5.45 -2.50
N THR A 63 2.01 4.79 -3.39
CA THR A 63 2.18 5.17 -4.79
C THR A 63 1.17 4.48 -5.72
N ASP A 64 0.38 3.52 -5.22
CA ASP A 64 -0.73 2.94 -5.99
C ASP A 64 -1.74 4.04 -6.30
N SER A 65 -2.04 4.23 -7.59
CA SER A 65 -3.02 5.22 -8.06
C SER A 65 -4.39 5.12 -7.38
N ARG A 66 -4.80 3.92 -6.93
CA ARG A 66 -6.06 3.69 -6.21
C ARG A 66 -6.03 4.30 -4.80
N ALA A 67 -4.87 4.34 -4.15
CA ALA A 67 -4.72 4.85 -2.79
C ALA A 67 -4.94 6.37 -2.69
N GLY A 68 -4.96 7.10 -3.82
CA GLY A 68 -5.23 8.53 -3.86
C GLY A 68 -6.69 8.93 -3.66
N THR A 69 -7.61 7.96 -3.58
CA THR A 69 -9.05 8.19 -3.40
C THR A 69 -9.57 7.44 -2.17
N PRO A 70 -10.59 7.94 -1.46
CA PRO A 70 -11.25 7.20 -0.38
C PRO A 70 -11.73 5.80 -0.80
N GLU A 71 -12.31 5.70 -1.99
CA GLU A 71 -12.84 4.45 -2.57
C GLU A 71 -11.73 3.46 -2.84
N GLY A 72 -10.67 3.90 -3.54
CA GLY A 72 -9.56 3.02 -3.87
C GLY A 72 -8.74 2.62 -2.64
N LEU A 73 -8.64 3.50 -1.62
CA LEU A 73 -8.04 3.15 -0.33
C LEU A 73 -8.87 2.10 0.43
N ALA A 74 -10.20 2.28 0.46
CA ALA A 74 -11.11 1.31 1.08
C ALA A 74 -11.00 -0.06 0.40
N ARG A 75 -10.96 -0.07 -0.94
CA ARG A 75 -10.80 -1.27 -1.75
C ARG A 75 -9.48 -1.98 -1.46
N LEU A 76 -8.36 -1.25 -1.51
CA LEU A 76 -7.02 -1.76 -1.20
C LEU A 76 -6.92 -2.36 0.20
N GLY A 77 -7.49 -1.65 1.19
CA GLY A 77 -7.54 -2.13 2.57
C GLY A 77 -8.36 -3.40 2.72
N ALA A 78 -9.52 -3.47 2.05
CA ALA A 78 -10.39 -4.64 2.06
C ALA A 78 -9.74 -5.86 1.41
N GLU A 79 -9.13 -5.69 0.23
CA GLU A 79 -8.41 -6.76 -0.49
C GLU A 79 -7.34 -7.39 0.41
N ARG A 80 -6.51 -6.56 1.04
CA ARG A 80 -5.46 -7.03 1.95
C ARG A 80 -5.99 -7.70 3.20
N MET A 81 -7.01 -7.12 3.82
CA MET A 81 -7.61 -7.68 5.03
C MET A 81 -8.19 -9.07 4.74
N VAL A 82 -8.93 -9.22 3.64
CA VAL A 82 -9.52 -10.50 3.23
C VAL A 82 -8.44 -11.50 2.87
N SER A 83 -7.45 -11.10 2.06
CA SER A 83 -6.33 -11.95 1.65
C SER A 83 -5.61 -12.51 2.88
N ALA A 84 -5.07 -11.64 3.74
CA ALA A 84 -4.21 -12.06 4.84
C ALA A 84 -4.96 -12.73 6.00
N ALA A 85 -6.17 -12.26 6.32
CA ALA A 85 -6.87 -12.74 7.52
C ALA A 85 -7.82 -13.91 7.24
N LEU A 86 -8.28 -14.09 6.01
CA LEU A 86 -9.31 -15.11 5.68
C LEU A 86 -8.81 -16.12 4.66
N ILE A 87 -8.23 -15.67 3.54
CA ILE A 87 -7.92 -16.58 2.42
C ILE A 87 -6.59 -17.30 2.63
N GLU A 88 -5.52 -16.58 2.99
CA GLU A 88 -4.19 -17.16 3.19
C GLU A 88 -4.18 -18.30 4.22
N PRO A 89 -4.85 -18.20 5.39
CA PRO A 89 -4.93 -19.30 6.35
C PRO A 89 -5.59 -20.56 5.78
N LEU A 90 -6.64 -20.41 4.96
CA LEU A 90 -7.34 -21.54 4.34
C LEU A 90 -6.46 -22.27 3.33
N ILE A 91 -5.70 -21.52 2.52
CA ILE A 91 -4.77 -22.11 1.53
C ILE A 91 -3.63 -22.83 2.26
N ARG A 92 -3.09 -22.20 3.31
CA ARG A 92 -2.06 -22.80 4.16
C ARG A 92 -2.53 -24.12 4.76
N GLU A 93 -3.72 -24.13 5.36
CA GLU A 93 -4.32 -25.33 5.93
C GLU A 93 -4.55 -26.39 4.85
N ALA A 94 -5.05 -26.03 3.68
CA ALA A 94 -5.24 -26.97 2.57
C ALA A 94 -3.91 -27.61 2.12
N ARG A 95 -2.81 -26.84 2.08
CA ARG A 95 -1.48 -27.39 1.78
C ARG A 95 -0.98 -28.31 2.89
N GLU A 96 -1.12 -27.89 4.14
CA GLU A 96 -0.60 -28.63 5.30
C GLU A 96 -1.39 -29.91 5.60
N SER A 97 -2.70 -29.90 5.31
CA SER A 97 -3.60 -31.06 5.46
C SER A 97 -3.53 -32.02 4.28
N SER A 98 -3.11 -31.55 3.10
CA SER A 98 -2.75 -32.46 2.02
C SER A 98 -1.67 -33.41 2.57
N ALA A 99 -1.89 -34.72 2.45
CA ALA A 99 -0.92 -35.75 2.85
C ALA A 99 -0.19 -36.26 1.59
N PRO A 100 0.74 -35.48 1.02
CA PRO A 100 1.43 -35.86 -0.19
C PRO A 100 2.44 -36.94 0.17
N THR A 101 2.13 -38.17 -0.26
CA THR A 101 2.96 -39.34 -0.05
C THR A 101 3.72 -39.68 -1.34
N GLY A 102 4.96 -40.16 -1.21
CA GLY A 102 5.76 -40.62 -2.35
C GLY A 102 6.38 -39.50 -3.19
N MET A 103 6.46 -39.70 -4.51
CA MET A 103 7.20 -38.84 -5.44
C MET A 103 6.64 -37.41 -5.60
N PHE A 104 5.42 -37.16 -5.11
CA PHE A 104 4.76 -35.85 -5.16
C PHE A 104 4.73 -35.16 -3.79
N ALA A 105 5.51 -35.65 -2.81
CA ALA A 105 5.72 -34.97 -1.54
C ALA A 105 6.39 -33.60 -1.76
N PRO A 106 6.03 -32.56 -0.98
CA PRO A 106 6.59 -31.23 -1.08
C PRO A 106 8.10 -31.28 -0.94
N GLY A 107 8.76 -30.82 -2.00
CA GLY A 107 10.20 -30.72 -2.03
C GLY A 107 10.70 -29.67 -1.01
N PRO A 108 12.02 -29.64 -0.76
CA PRO A 108 12.62 -28.62 0.12
C PRO A 108 12.34 -27.17 -0.32
N GLY A 109 12.08 -26.94 -1.61
CA GLY A 109 11.69 -25.63 -2.15
C GLY A 109 10.28 -25.22 -1.72
N GLU A 110 9.27 -26.06 -1.98
CA GLU A 110 7.89 -25.80 -1.58
C GLU A 110 7.75 -25.59 -0.08
N LYS A 111 8.48 -26.35 0.74
CA LYS A 111 8.46 -26.14 2.20
C LYS A 111 8.96 -24.77 2.62
N ARG A 112 9.98 -24.24 1.91
CA ARG A 112 10.59 -22.94 2.22
C ARG A 112 9.76 -21.79 1.69
N PHE A 113 9.22 -21.92 0.47
CA PHE A 113 8.55 -20.84 -0.24
C PHE A 113 7.02 -20.94 -0.24
N GLY A 114 6.44 -21.98 0.38
CA GLY A 114 4.99 -22.21 0.38
C GLY A 114 4.20 -21.02 0.88
N HIS A 115 4.66 -20.34 1.93
CA HIS A 115 4.00 -19.15 2.46
C HIS A 115 3.92 -17.99 1.45
N LEU A 116 4.94 -17.84 0.58
CA LEU A 116 4.92 -16.83 -0.49
C LEU A 116 3.89 -17.19 -1.56
N PHE A 117 3.76 -18.48 -1.86
CA PHE A 117 2.78 -18.99 -2.81
C PHE A 117 1.35 -18.83 -2.27
N ASP A 118 1.10 -19.17 -1.00
CA ASP A 118 -0.20 -18.98 -0.35
C ASP A 118 -0.64 -17.53 -0.43
N ARG A 119 0.27 -16.63 -0.05
CA ARG A 119 0.00 -15.20 -0.05
C ARG A 119 -0.33 -14.68 -1.45
N ASN A 120 0.42 -15.11 -2.47
CA ASN A 120 0.17 -14.69 -3.85
C ASN A 120 -1.22 -15.17 -4.33
N ILE A 121 -1.56 -16.44 -4.08
CA ILE A 121 -2.90 -16.96 -4.41
C ILE A 121 -3.97 -16.20 -3.64
N ALA A 122 -3.78 -15.97 -2.34
CA ALA A 122 -4.73 -15.23 -1.51
C ALA A 122 -4.96 -13.80 -2.03
N ASP A 123 -3.89 -13.09 -2.39
CA ASP A 123 -3.94 -11.75 -2.97
C ASP A 123 -4.69 -11.77 -4.32
N SER A 124 -4.44 -12.78 -5.17
CA SER A 124 -5.12 -12.94 -6.46
C SER A 124 -6.62 -13.22 -6.30
N ILE A 125 -7.02 -14.07 -5.34
CA ILE A 125 -8.42 -14.35 -5.06
C ILE A 125 -9.11 -13.08 -4.52
N ALA A 126 -8.49 -12.37 -3.58
CA ALA A 126 -9.06 -11.14 -3.03
C ALA A 126 -9.21 -10.02 -4.09
N ALA A 127 -8.25 -9.91 -5.02
CA ALA A 127 -8.30 -8.97 -6.13
C ALA A 127 -9.34 -9.35 -7.21
N SER A 128 -9.96 -10.53 -7.12
CA SER A 128 -10.93 -10.97 -8.12
C SER A 128 -12.16 -10.04 -8.17
N PRO A 129 -12.63 -9.66 -9.37
CA PRO A 129 -13.80 -8.80 -9.51
C PRO A 129 -15.03 -9.39 -8.81
N GLY A 130 -15.69 -8.57 -7.99
CA GLY A 130 -16.94 -8.97 -7.33
C GLY A 130 -16.78 -9.98 -6.18
N PHE A 131 -15.58 -10.22 -5.66
CA PHE A 131 -15.41 -11.08 -4.47
C PHE A 131 -16.21 -10.50 -3.28
N GLY A 132 -17.29 -11.18 -2.89
CA GLY A 132 -18.30 -10.63 -1.97
C GLY A 132 -17.76 -10.24 -0.59
N GLY A 133 -16.75 -10.97 -0.09
CA GLY A 133 -16.07 -10.65 1.17
C GLY A 133 -15.35 -9.29 1.13
N VAL A 134 -14.69 -8.98 0.00
CA VAL A 134 -14.01 -7.70 -0.20
C VAL A 134 -15.04 -6.59 -0.33
N VAL A 135 -16.09 -6.76 -1.14
CA VAL A 135 -17.14 -5.75 -1.34
C VAL A 135 -17.80 -5.34 -0.02
N SER A 136 -18.04 -6.30 0.87
CA SER A 136 -18.67 -6.03 2.16
C SER A 136 -17.76 -5.25 3.12
N ILE A 137 -16.47 -5.56 3.12
CA ILE A 137 -15.48 -4.87 3.96
C ILE A 137 -15.15 -3.50 3.38
N GLU A 138 -15.04 -3.41 2.05
CA GLU A 138 -14.82 -2.18 1.30
C GLU A 138 -15.88 -1.13 1.64
N ARG A 139 -17.17 -1.49 1.60
CA ARG A 139 -18.26 -0.58 1.99
C ARG A 139 -18.09 -0.05 3.41
N LYS A 140 -17.83 -0.95 4.37
CA LYS A 140 -17.61 -0.56 5.78
C LYS A 140 -16.38 0.32 5.97
N LEU A 141 -15.31 0.06 5.23
CA LEU A 141 -14.09 0.88 5.26
C LEU A 141 -14.34 2.25 4.66
N LEU A 142 -15.04 2.32 3.53
CA LEU A 142 -15.40 3.56 2.85
C LEU A 142 -16.25 4.45 3.76
N ASP A 143 -17.27 3.89 4.41
CA ASP A 143 -18.11 4.64 5.36
C ASP A 143 -17.26 5.25 6.49
N ARG A 144 -16.30 4.49 7.03
CA ARG A 144 -15.40 4.99 8.08
C ARG A 144 -14.41 6.04 7.58
N ILE A 145 -13.88 5.88 6.38
CA ILE A 145 -12.98 6.86 5.76
C ILE A 145 -13.75 8.17 5.51
N ASN A 146 -14.96 8.10 4.95
CA ASN A 146 -15.80 9.28 4.69
C ASN A 146 -16.21 10.00 5.97
N LEU A 147 -16.52 9.25 7.05
CA LEU A 147 -16.78 9.83 8.37
C LEU A 147 -15.53 10.57 8.90
N THR A 148 -14.35 9.96 8.75
CA THR A 148 -13.09 10.56 9.23
C THR A 148 -12.71 11.81 8.44
N LEU A 149 -13.04 11.85 7.14
CA LEU A 149 -12.78 12.98 6.25
C LEU A 149 -13.86 14.07 6.30
N GLY A 150 -14.96 13.86 7.03
CA GLY A 150 -16.07 14.81 7.09
C GLY A 150 -16.80 15.00 5.76
N ILE A 151 -16.77 14.00 4.87
CA ILE A 151 -17.40 14.04 3.53
C ILE A 151 -18.91 13.81 3.58
N GLN A 152 -19.47 13.47 4.75
CA GLN A 152 -20.92 13.33 4.92
C GLN A 152 -21.63 14.67 4.72
N GLU A 153 -22.49 14.76 3.69
CA GLU A 153 -23.52 15.79 3.63
C GLU A 153 -24.42 15.65 4.86
N SER A 154 -24.42 16.67 5.73
CA SER A 154 -25.35 16.75 6.85
C SER A 154 -26.79 16.63 6.35
N PRO A 155 -27.60 15.65 6.79
CA PRO A 155 -29.03 15.59 6.48
C PRO A 155 -29.85 16.65 7.25
N SER A 156 -29.23 17.78 7.64
CA SER A 156 -29.79 18.76 8.59
C SER A 156 -30.45 19.98 7.95
N ASP A 157 -30.62 20.03 6.63
CA ASP A 157 -31.20 21.20 5.94
C ASP A 157 -32.58 20.96 5.29
N ALA A 158 -33.14 19.76 5.42
CA ALA A 158 -34.44 19.42 4.86
C ALA A 158 -35.49 19.16 5.95
N ARG A 159 -35.89 20.21 6.69
CA ARG A 159 -37.23 20.36 7.33
C ARG A 159 -37.29 21.64 8.18
N LYS A 160 -37.47 22.78 7.54
CA LYS A 160 -38.31 23.85 8.12
C LYS A 160 -39.67 23.80 7.41
N PRO A 161 -40.73 23.24 8.02
CA PRO A 161 -42.07 23.50 7.53
C PRO A 161 -42.33 25.01 7.70
N GLY A 162 -42.59 25.71 6.60
CA GLY A 162 -42.97 27.12 6.62
C GLY A 162 -44.26 27.34 7.41
N PRO A 163 -44.48 28.54 7.97
CA PRO A 163 -45.67 28.83 8.75
C PRO A 163 -46.90 28.73 7.83
N MET A 164 -47.83 27.87 8.22
CA MET A 164 -49.10 27.65 7.55
C MET A 164 -49.93 28.92 7.72
N GLU A 165 -50.06 29.72 6.65
CA GLU A 165 -50.96 30.88 6.64
C GLU A 165 -52.40 30.40 6.87
N ALA A 166 -52.98 30.85 7.98
CA ALA A 166 -54.40 30.74 8.23
C ALA A 166 -55.15 31.57 7.19
N ARG A 167 -55.83 30.90 6.27
CA ARG A 167 -56.83 31.53 5.41
C ARG A 167 -58.20 31.41 6.07
N SER A 168 -58.76 32.59 6.35
CA SER A 168 -60.15 32.84 6.75
C SER A 168 -61.16 32.45 5.68
#